data_AF-A0A9D8G7S3-F1
#
_entry.id   AF-A0A9D8G7S3-F1
#
_cell.length_a   1.000
_cell.length_b   1.000
_cell.length_c   1.000
_cell.angle_alpha   90.00
_cell.angle_beta   90.00
_cell.angle_gamma   90.00
#
_symmetry.space_group_name_H-M   'P 1'
#
loop_
_entity.id
_entity.type
_entity.pdbx_description
1 polymer ?
#
loop_
_entity_poly.entity_id
_entity_poly.type
_entity_poly.pdbx_seq_one_letter_code
_entity_poly.pdbx_strand_id
1 'polypeptide(L)' 'MVERLDNSLLGAASFPEDLRDKGIFVLGAGLSGVAAAHLLARHGAEVVLA' A
#
# COMPACT_ATOMS: atom_id res chain seq x y z
N MET A 1 -21.18 11.55 -6.56
CA MET A 1 -20.96 11.14 -5.17
C MET A 1 -19.49 10.81 -5.06
N VAL A 2 -18.66 11.75 -4.59
CA VAL A 2 -17.22 11.53 -4.39
C VAL A 2 -17.07 11.23 -2.90
N GLU A 3 -16.82 9.97 -2.57
CA GLU A 3 -16.59 9.58 -1.18
C GLU A 3 -15.30 10.26 -0.70
N ARG A 4 -15.43 11.04 0.39
CA ARG A 4 -14.29 11.59 1.11
C ARG A 4 -13.54 10.42 1.73
N LEU A 5 -12.35 10.14 1.23
CA LEU A 5 -11.37 9.31 1.93
C LEU A 5 -11.06 10.00 3.26
N ASP A 6 -11.49 9.38 4.35
CA ASP A 6 -11.21 9.81 5.70
C ASP A 6 -9.72 9.69 5.97
N ASN A 7 -9.17 10.71 6.61
CA ASN A 7 -7.75 10.92 6.84
C ASN A 7 -7.15 9.96 7.90
N SER A 8 -7.73 8.76 8.05
CA SER A 8 -7.34 7.72 9.00
C SER A 8 -6.13 6.91 8.54
N LEU A 9 -5.80 6.93 7.24
CA LEU A 9 -4.66 6.20 6.66
C LEU A 9 -3.27 6.76 7.00
N LEU A 10 -3.18 7.96 7.56
CA LEU A 10 -1.91 8.58 7.98
C LEU A 10 -1.56 8.28 9.45
N GLY A 11 -2.47 7.62 10.18
CA GLY A 11 -2.28 7.24 11.58
C GLY A 11 -1.55 5.91 11.72
N ALA A 12 -0.23 5.97 11.84
CA ALA A 12 0.63 4.93 12.41
C ALA A 12 0.62 3.56 11.70
N ALA A 13 1.64 3.33 10.88
CA ALA A 13 2.62 2.23 10.97
C ALA A 13 2.23 0.90 11.67
N SER A 14 1.03 0.39 11.45
CA SER A 14 0.66 -1.00 11.69
C SER A 14 -0.30 -1.38 10.58
N PHE A 15 0.19 -2.15 9.61
CA PHE A 15 -0.71 -2.83 8.69
C PHE A 15 -1.60 -3.75 9.55
N PRO A 16 -2.93 -3.53 9.59
CA PRO A 16 -3.82 -4.29 10.47
C PRO A 16 -3.98 -5.75 10.01
N GLU A 17 -3.51 -6.07 8.81
CA GLU A 17 -3.65 -7.36 8.15
C GLU A 17 -2.30 -7.94 7.75
N ASP A 18 -2.20 -9.26 7.87
CA ASP A 18 -1.15 -10.05 7.25
C ASP A 18 -1.36 -10.04 5.73
N LEU A 19 -0.37 -9.54 4.99
CA LEU A 19 -0.46 -9.33 3.55
C LEU A 19 -0.02 -10.53 2.72
N ARG A 20 0.30 -11.67 3.36
CA ARG A 20 0.58 -12.92 2.65
C ARG A 20 -0.55 -13.27 1.68
N ASP A 21 -0.18 -13.63 0.45
CA ASP A 21 -1.08 -14.02 -0.64
C ASP A 21 -2.03 -12.90 -1.13
N LYS A 22 -1.76 -11.64 -0.78
CA LYS A 22 -2.51 -10.48 -1.32
C LYS A 22 -1.81 -9.88 -2.53
N GLY A 23 -2.56 -9.69 -3.61
CA GLY A 23 -2.12 -8.91 -4.78
C GLY A 23 -2.38 -7.42 -4.58
N ILE A 24 -1.36 -6.58 -4.73
CA ILE A 24 -1.46 -5.12 -4.59
C ILE A 24 -0.92 -4.44 -5.85
N PHE A 25 -1.70 -3.50 -6.39
CA PHE A 25 -1.30 -2.68 -7.53
C PHE A 25 -1.01 -1.24 -7.06
N VAL A 26 0.23 -0.78 -7.22
CA VAL A 26 0.66 0.57 -6.87
C VAL A 26 0.65 1.43 -8.12
N LEU A 27 -0.18 2.48 -8.12
CA LEU A 27 -0.26 3.47 -9.20
C LEU A 27 0.71 4.62 -8.93
N GLY A 28 1.72 4.75 -9.78
CA GLY A 28 2.71 5.83 -9.76
C GLY A 28 4.06 5.39 -9.22
N ALA A 29 5.04 5.21 -10.11
CA ALA A 29 6.42 4.84 -9.78
C ALA A 29 7.31 6.01 -9.29
N GLY A 30 6.74 7.00 -8.62
CA GLY A 30 7.51 8.03 -7.91
C GLY A 30 8.18 7.49 -6.63
N LEU A 31 8.95 8.32 -5.94
CA LEU A 31 9.64 7.92 -4.69
C LEU A 31 8.70 7.29 -3.66
N SER A 32 7.49 7.84 -3.52
CA SER A 32 6.46 7.31 -2.62
C SER A 32 5.93 5.95 -3.06
N GLY A 33 5.67 5.75 -4.35
CA GLY A 33 5.16 4.48 -4.86
C GLY A 33 6.20 3.35 -4.79
N VAL A 34 7.46 3.66 -5.08
CA VAL A 34 8.56 2.71 -4.91
C VAL A 34 8.75 2.34 -3.43
N ALA A 35 8.73 3.32 -2.53
CA ALA A 35 8.83 3.06 -1.10
C ALA A 35 7.65 2.23 -0.57
N ALA A 36 6.43 2.51 -1.02
CA ALA A 36 5.23 1.75 -0.66
C ALA A 36 5.31 0.32 -1.18
N ALA A 37 5.65 0.12 -2.46
CA ALA A 37 5.77 -1.21 -3.06
C ALA A 37 6.82 -2.06 -2.33
N HIS A 38 7.96 -1.46 -1.97
CA HIS A 38 9.02 -2.14 -1.21
C HIS A 38 8.57 -2.54 0.19
N LEU A 39 7.87 -1.67 0.91
CA LEU A 39 7.34 -1.98 2.24
C LEU A 39 6.28 -3.09 2.17
N LEU A 40 5.35 -3.02 1.21
CA LEU A 40 4.29 -4.01 1.05
C LEU A 40 4.83 -5.40 0.68
N ALA A 41 5.78 -5.47 -0.25
CA ALA A 41 6.44 -6.72 -0.62
C ALA A 41 7.18 -7.37 0.57
N ARG A 42 7.82 -6.56 1.44
CA ARG A 42 8.47 -7.05 2.67
C ARG A 42 7.49 -7.65 3.69
N HIS A 43 6.21 -7.31 3.61
CA HIS A 43 5.15 -7.86 4.46
C HIS A 43 4.41 -9.03 3.79
N GLY A 44 4.91 -9.55 2.65
CA GLY A 44 4.42 -10.77 2.02
C GLY A 44 3.40 -10.57 0.89
N ALA A 45 3.12 -9.32 0.51
CA ALA A 45 2.25 -9.04 -0.64
C ALA A 45 2.94 -9.36 -1.97
N GLU A 46 2.15 -9.81 -2.95
CA GLU A 46 2.53 -9.80 -4.36
C GLU A 46 2.22 -8.40 -4.93
N VAL A 47 3.26 -7.63 -5.27
CA VAL A 47 3.09 -6.22 -5.66
C VAL A 47 3.42 -6.01 -7.14
N VAL A 48 2.53 -5.31 -7.83
CA VAL A 48 2.75 -4.77 -9.17
C VAL A 48 2.82 -3.24 -9.10
N LEU A 49 3.85 -2.65 -9.68
CA LEU A 49 4.06 -1.20 -9.73
C LEU A 49 3.88 -0.71 -11.18
N ALA A 50 3.10 0.36 -11.37
CA ALA A 50 2.84 1.00 -12.66
C ALA A 50 3.18 2.49 -12.66
#